data_AF-A0AAV0HDX3-F1
#
_entry.id   AF-A0AAV0HDX3-F1
#
_cell.length_a   1.000
_cell.length_b   1.000
_cell.length_c   1.000
_cell.angle_alpha   90.00
_cell.angle_beta   90.00
_cell.angle_gamma   90.00
#
_symmetry.space_group_name_H-M   'P 1'
#
loop_
_entity.id
_entity.type
_entity.pdbx_description
1 polymer ?
#
loop_
_entity_poly.entity_id
_entity_poly.type
_entity_poly.pdbx_seq_one_letter_code
_entity_poly.pdbx_strand_id
1 'polypeptide(L)'
;MDPNGGQKVKRRNPLVHENGDFALSSLGDVDPWTAWAYKPRTISLLLIGACFLIWASGALDPEISTGGDVVTSVKRGVWAMIAVFLAYCLLQAPSTILIRPHPALWRLVHGMAVIYLVSLTFLLFQKRDDARQFMKFLHPDLGVELPERSYGADCRIYTPENPTSRFKNLYDTFFDEFVLAHIFGWWGKAILIRNQPLLWVLSVGFEFLEFTFRHMLPNFNECWWDSIILDILTCNWFGIWAGMRTVRYFDGKTYEWIGISRQPNIMGKVKRTLGQFTPAQWDKDEWHPLLGPWRFLQVLTLCIVFLTVELNTFFLKFCLWIPPRNPVIIYRLILWWLIAIPTIREYNSYLQDRYSLSLSLSVSTVCL
;
A
#
# COMPACT_ATOMS: atom_id res chain seq x y z
N MET A 1 -40.42 -60.16 20.51
CA MET A 1 -41.48 -59.14 20.68
C MET A 1 -40.81 -57.89 21.21
N ASP A 2 -41.08 -56.75 20.58
CA ASP A 2 -40.23 -55.54 20.45
C ASP A 2 -39.30 -55.15 21.60
N PRO A 3 -38.15 -54.55 21.22
CA PRO A 3 -37.71 -53.38 21.96
C PRO A 3 -37.30 -52.20 21.06
N ASN A 4 -37.88 -51.05 21.38
CA ASN A 4 -37.43 -49.72 21.00
C ASN A 4 -35.95 -49.51 21.38
N GLY A 5 -35.12 -49.08 20.41
CA GLY A 5 -33.71 -48.74 20.63
C GLY A 5 -33.27 -47.61 19.72
N GLY A 6 -33.01 -46.44 20.30
CA GLY A 6 -32.60 -45.24 19.59
C GLY A 6 -31.30 -45.42 18.77
N GLN A 7 -31.31 -44.91 17.54
CA GLN A 7 -30.12 -44.83 16.70
C GLN A 7 -29.56 -43.41 16.68
N LYS A 8 -28.35 -43.31 17.24
CA LYS A 8 -27.42 -42.18 17.25
C LYS A 8 -27.23 -41.59 15.86
N VAL A 9 -27.50 -40.29 15.71
CA VAL A 9 -27.04 -39.50 14.56
C VAL A 9 -25.51 -39.43 14.60
N LYS A 10 -24.88 -40.18 13.68
CA LYS A 10 -23.42 -40.19 13.48
C LYS A 10 -23.00 -38.85 12.87
N ARG A 11 -22.49 -37.94 13.71
CA ARG A 11 -21.80 -36.72 13.28
C ARG A 11 -20.52 -37.15 12.54
N ARG A 12 -20.55 -37.15 11.20
CA ARG A 12 -19.36 -37.31 10.37
C ARG A 12 -18.59 -35.99 10.41
N ASN A 13 -17.42 -35.99 11.04
CA ASN A 13 -16.41 -34.95 10.83
C ASN A 13 -15.80 -35.14 9.44
N PRO A 14 -15.74 -34.11 8.58
CA PRO A 14 -14.81 -34.08 7.47
C PRO A 14 -13.62 -33.20 7.90
N LEU A 15 -12.58 -33.83 8.43
CA LEU A 15 -11.25 -33.26 8.46
C LEU A 15 -10.50 -33.80 7.24
N VAL A 16 -9.90 -32.87 6.50
CA VAL A 16 -8.88 -33.08 5.46
C VAL A 16 -9.43 -33.68 4.17
N HIS A 17 -9.69 -32.81 3.17
CA HIS A 17 -9.08 -32.84 1.84
C HIS A 17 -9.92 -32.04 0.81
N GLU A 18 -9.97 -30.69 0.88
CA GLU A 18 -10.67 -29.92 -0.17
C GLU A 18 -10.21 -28.44 -0.23
N ASN A 19 -8.93 -28.21 -0.57
CA ASN A 19 -8.42 -26.85 -0.88
C ASN A 19 -8.53 -26.48 -2.37
N GLY A 20 -9.22 -27.29 -3.18
CA GLY A 20 -9.38 -27.07 -4.64
C GLY A 20 -10.81 -26.71 -5.07
N ASP A 21 -11.81 -27.37 -4.50
CA ASP A 21 -13.15 -27.40 -5.12
C ASP A 21 -14.15 -26.37 -4.55
N PHE A 22 -13.91 -25.84 -3.34
CA PHE A 22 -14.74 -24.76 -2.79
C PHE A 22 -14.56 -23.41 -3.51
N ALA A 23 -13.43 -23.23 -4.22
CA ALA A 23 -13.21 -22.05 -5.06
C ALA A 23 -13.89 -22.14 -6.43
N LEU A 24 -14.20 -23.36 -6.91
CA LEU A 24 -14.74 -23.56 -8.25
C LEU A 24 -16.26 -23.35 -8.31
N SER A 25 -16.97 -23.65 -7.23
CA SER A 25 -18.44 -23.56 -7.16
C SER A 25 -18.97 -22.14 -6.92
N SER A 26 -18.12 -21.22 -6.44
CA SER A 26 -18.44 -19.78 -6.30
C SER A 26 -18.05 -18.96 -7.55
N LEU A 27 -17.31 -19.55 -8.49
CA LEU A 27 -16.80 -18.90 -9.70
C LEU A 27 -17.78 -18.94 -10.90
N GLY A 28 -19.07 -19.16 -10.65
CA GLY A 28 -20.10 -19.46 -11.65
C GLY A 28 -20.49 -18.36 -12.64
N ASP A 29 -19.82 -17.19 -12.67
CA ASP A 29 -20.18 -16.12 -13.61
C ASP A 29 -19.00 -15.19 -13.94
N VAL A 30 -17.83 -15.75 -14.25
CA VAL A 30 -16.71 -14.95 -14.79
C VAL A 30 -17.03 -14.55 -16.23
N ASP A 31 -17.15 -13.25 -16.47
CA ASP A 31 -17.44 -12.68 -17.79
C ASP A 31 -16.46 -13.23 -18.85
N PRO A 32 -16.93 -13.77 -19.99
CA PRO A 32 -16.08 -14.33 -21.05
C PRO A 32 -14.96 -13.38 -21.51
N TRP A 33 -15.16 -12.06 -21.45
CA TRP A 33 -14.12 -11.07 -21.76
C TRP A 33 -12.97 -11.00 -20.73
N THR A 34 -13.18 -11.54 -19.54
CA THR A 34 -12.19 -11.60 -18.45
C THR A 34 -11.77 -13.03 -18.12
N ALA A 35 -12.55 -14.04 -18.50
CA ALA A 35 -12.28 -15.45 -18.24
C ALA A 35 -10.91 -15.93 -18.76
N TRP A 36 -10.42 -15.33 -19.86
CA TRP A 36 -9.09 -15.62 -20.38
C TRP A 36 -7.95 -15.26 -19.41
N ALA A 37 -8.16 -14.26 -18.54
CA ALA A 37 -7.17 -13.80 -17.56
C ALA A 37 -7.10 -14.69 -16.30
N TYR A 38 -8.16 -15.46 -16.03
CA TYR A 38 -8.24 -16.39 -14.91
C TYR A 38 -7.76 -17.81 -15.26
N LYS A 39 -7.60 -18.15 -16.55
CA LYS A 39 -7.10 -19.46 -16.98
C LYS A 39 -5.56 -19.48 -17.00
N PRO A 40 -4.88 -20.26 -16.16
CA PRO A 40 -3.42 -20.28 -16.10
C PRO A 40 -2.84 -20.86 -17.39
N ARG A 41 -2.01 -20.08 -18.10
CA ARG A 41 -1.25 -20.51 -19.29
C ARG A 41 0.26 -20.51 -19.00
N THR A 42 0.64 -21.17 -17.90
CA THR A 42 1.98 -21.11 -17.33
C THR A 42 3.07 -21.47 -18.34
N ILE A 43 2.90 -22.56 -19.09
CA ILE A 43 3.89 -23.01 -20.09
C ILE A 43 4.04 -22.01 -21.23
N SER A 44 2.92 -21.51 -21.80
CA SER A 44 2.96 -20.54 -22.88
C SER A 44 3.59 -19.21 -22.46
N LEU A 45 3.28 -18.73 -21.24
CA LEU A 45 3.86 -17.50 -20.69
C LEU A 45 5.34 -17.65 -20.39
N LEU A 46 5.78 -18.80 -19.89
CA LEU A 46 7.21 -19.11 -19.70
C LEU A 46 7.97 -19.12 -21.03
N LEU A 47 7.40 -19.73 -22.08
CA LEU A 47 8.05 -19.82 -23.39
C LEU A 47 8.16 -18.45 -24.06
N ILE A 48 7.08 -17.65 -24.03
CA ILE A 48 7.10 -16.25 -24.50
C ILE A 48 8.10 -15.42 -23.69
N GLY A 49 8.11 -15.58 -22.36
CA GLY A 49 9.04 -14.90 -21.46
C GLY A 49 10.50 -15.24 -21.78
N ALA A 50 10.81 -16.51 -22.02
CA ALA A 50 12.15 -16.95 -22.38
C ALA A 50 12.60 -16.35 -23.73
N CYS A 51 11.74 -16.39 -24.76
CA CYS A 51 12.03 -15.75 -26.05
C CYS A 51 12.24 -14.24 -25.91
N PHE A 52 11.41 -13.57 -25.11
CA PHE A 52 11.54 -12.13 -24.84
C PHE A 52 12.84 -11.80 -24.11
N LEU A 53 13.28 -12.61 -23.13
CA LEU A 53 14.56 -12.42 -22.44
C LEU A 53 15.76 -12.61 -23.36
N ILE A 54 15.73 -13.64 -24.23
CA ILE A 54 16.79 -13.86 -25.21
C ILE A 54 16.91 -12.65 -26.13
N TRP A 55 15.79 -12.13 -26.63
CA TRP A 55 15.77 -10.91 -27.44
C TRP A 55 16.23 -9.68 -26.64
N ALA A 56 15.66 -9.43 -25.47
CA ALA A 56 15.96 -8.25 -24.65
C ALA A 56 17.38 -8.24 -24.08
N SER A 57 18.01 -9.41 -23.91
CA SER A 57 19.41 -9.53 -23.49
C SER A 57 20.38 -9.12 -24.60
N GLY A 58 19.94 -9.10 -25.87
CA GLY A 58 20.83 -8.88 -27.00
C GLY A 58 21.83 -10.01 -27.21
N ALA A 59 21.59 -11.21 -26.63
CA ALA A 59 22.49 -12.35 -26.72
C ALA A 59 22.74 -12.84 -28.16
N LEU A 60 21.86 -12.44 -29.09
CA LEU A 60 21.95 -12.79 -30.51
C LEU A 60 22.49 -11.64 -31.38
N ASP A 61 22.75 -10.45 -30.80
CA ASP A 61 23.26 -9.29 -31.52
C ASP A 61 24.78 -9.13 -31.27
N PRO A 62 25.63 -9.48 -32.24
CA PRO A 62 27.09 -9.45 -32.06
C PRO A 62 27.65 -8.03 -31.86
N GLU A 63 26.98 -6.98 -32.33
CA GLU A 63 27.47 -5.59 -32.28
C GLU A 63 27.40 -4.96 -30.88
N ILE A 64 26.50 -5.43 -30.00
CA ILE A 64 26.34 -4.89 -28.62
C ILE A 64 27.58 -5.18 -27.75
N SER A 65 28.37 -6.20 -28.12
CA SER A 65 29.54 -6.67 -27.38
C SER A 65 30.76 -5.73 -27.43
N THR A 66 30.72 -4.65 -28.21
CA THR A 66 31.92 -3.86 -28.54
C THR A 66 31.97 -2.43 -27.98
N GLY A 67 30.93 -1.92 -27.30
CA GLY A 67 30.95 -0.51 -26.84
C GLY A 67 29.94 -0.06 -25.79
N GLY A 68 29.27 -0.97 -25.06
CA GLY A 68 28.25 -0.59 -24.06
C GLY A 68 28.85 -0.14 -22.72
N ASP A 69 28.36 0.96 -22.15
CA ASP A 69 28.66 1.40 -20.79
C ASP A 69 28.23 0.34 -19.76
N VAL A 70 29.14 -0.07 -18.87
CA VAL A 70 28.92 -1.07 -17.82
C VAL A 70 27.70 -0.73 -16.95
N VAL A 71 27.46 0.55 -16.68
CA VAL A 71 26.30 0.97 -15.87
C VAL A 71 24.98 0.63 -16.58
N THR A 72 24.93 0.79 -17.90
CA THR A 72 23.73 0.50 -18.70
C THR A 72 23.45 -0.99 -18.78
N SER A 73 24.48 -1.83 -18.93
CA SER A 73 24.31 -3.29 -18.97
C SER A 73 23.85 -3.84 -17.62
N VAL A 74 24.41 -3.33 -16.51
CA VAL A 74 23.97 -3.68 -15.15
C VAL A 74 22.51 -3.27 -14.92
N LYS A 75 22.12 -2.04 -15.29
CA LYS A 75 20.72 -1.58 -15.17
C LYS A 75 19.76 -2.49 -15.93
N ARG A 76 20.09 -2.86 -17.18
CA ARG A 76 19.28 -3.80 -17.98
C ARG A 76 19.16 -5.16 -17.32
N GLY A 77 20.27 -5.70 -16.80
CA GLY A 77 20.28 -6.98 -16.07
C GLY A 77 19.38 -6.96 -14.83
N VAL A 78 19.46 -5.91 -14.02
CA VAL A 78 18.61 -5.75 -12.82
C VAL A 78 17.13 -5.64 -13.20
N TRP A 79 16.78 -4.85 -14.22
CA TRP A 79 15.40 -4.76 -14.71
C TRP A 79 14.87 -6.11 -15.21
N ALA A 80 15.71 -6.89 -15.91
CA ALA A 80 15.35 -8.24 -16.36
C ALA A 80 15.13 -9.19 -15.18
N MET A 81 16.01 -9.17 -14.16
CA MET A 81 15.85 -9.96 -12.94
C MET A 81 14.54 -9.65 -12.21
N ILE A 82 14.23 -8.35 -12.05
CA ILE A 82 12.97 -7.89 -11.45
C ILE A 82 11.76 -8.38 -12.27
N ALA A 83 11.80 -8.24 -13.59
CA ALA A 83 10.72 -8.67 -14.47
C ALA A 83 10.46 -10.18 -14.39
N VAL A 84 11.52 -11.00 -14.38
CA VAL A 84 11.43 -12.46 -14.23
C VAL A 84 10.83 -12.83 -12.88
N PHE A 85 11.30 -12.19 -11.80
CA PHE A 85 10.78 -12.45 -10.47
C PHE A 85 9.29 -12.06 -10.34
N LEU A 86 8.90 -10.91 -10.88
CA LEU A 86 7.49 -10.48 -10.90
C LEU A 86 6.61 -11.43 -11.74
N ALA A 87 7.12 -11.93 -12.86
CA ALA A 87 6.42 -12.93 -13.67
C ALA A 87 6.25 -14.24 -12.89
N TYR A 88 7.26 -14.67 -12.13
CA TYR A 88 7.16 -15.82 -11.23
C TYR A 88 6.09 -15.59 -10.15
N CYS A 89 6.11 -14.45 -9.45
CA CYS A 89 5.11 -14.10 -8.44
C CYS A 89 3.69 -14.07 -9.03
N LEU A 90 3.51 -13.49 -10.20
CA LEU A 90 2.22 -13.46 -10.90
C LEU A 90 1.63 -14.88 -11.10
N LEU A 91 2.48 -15.84 -11.45
CA LEU A 91 2.09 -17.21 -11.75
C LEU A 91 1.93 -18.08 -10.49
N GLN A 92 2.83 -17.95 -9.52
CA GLN A 92 2.98 -18.90 -8.41
C GLN A 92 2.62 -18.34 -7.03
N ALA A 93 2.55 -17.02 -6.85
CA ALA A 93 2.25 -16.47 -5.53
C ALA A 93 0.82 -16.84 -5.11
N PRO A 94 0.60 -17.14 -3.81
CA PRO A 94 -0.73 -17.42 -3.30
C PRO A 94 -1.63 -16.20 -3.47
N SER A 95 -2.93 -16.44 -3.66
CA SER A 95 -3.92 -15.37 -3.69
C SER A 95 -4.17 -14.83 -2.28
N THR A 96 -4.22 -13.51 -2.12
CA THR A 96 -4.69 -12.84 -0.89
C THR A 96 -6.21 -12.97 -0.73
N ILE A 97 -6.76 -12.55 0.41
CA ILE A 97 -8.21 -12.46 0.62
C ILE A 97 -8.91 -11.51 -0.38
N LEU A 98 -8.16 -10.58 -0.98
CA LEU A 98 -8.69 -9.65 -1.97
C LEU A 98 -8.77 -10.32 -3.34
N ILE A 99 -10.00 -10.43 -3.85
CA ILE A 99 -10.29 -11.01 -5.16
C ILE A 99 -10.21 -9.92 -6.27
N ARG A 100 -10.34 -8.64 -5.92
CA ARG A 100 -10.46 -7.51 -6.86
C ARG A 100 -9.38 -6.45 -6.69
N PRO A 101 -8.95 -5.74 -7.75
CA PRO A 101 -9.44 -5.82 -9.14
C PRO A 101 -9.20 -7.12 -9.87
N HIS A 102 -8.05 -7.75 -9.60
CA HIS A 102 -7.74 -9.08 -10.10
C HIS A 102 -6.72 -9.71 -9.15
N PRO A 103 -6.76 -11.03 -8.89
CA PRO A 103 -5.77 -11.71 -8.03
C PRO A 103 -4.33 -11.49 -8.51
N ALA A 104 -4.12 -11.41 -9.83
CA ALA A 104 -2.84 -11.07 -10.45
C ALA A 104 -2.20 -9.77 -9.90
N LEU A 105 -3.01 -8.73 -9.66
CA LEU A 105 -2.49 -7.46 -9.15
C LEU A 105 -1.89 -7.67 -7.76
N TRP A 106 -2.61 -8.36 -6.87
CA TRP A 106 -2.16 -8.60 -5.50
C TRP A 106 -0.92 -9.51 -5.46
N ARG A 107 -0.83 -10.49 -6.36
CA ARG A 107 0.38 -11.30 -6.53
C ARG A 107 1.59 -10.48 -6.98
N LEU A 108 1.39 -9.51 -7.89
CA LEU A 108 2.43 -8.58 -8.31
C LEU A 108 2.82 -7.62 -7.17
N VAL A 109 1.85 -7.10 -6.42
CA VAL A 109 2.10 -6.25 -5.24
C VAL A 109 2.94 -7.03 -4.21
N HIS A 110 2.62 -8.30 -3.96
CA HIS A 110 3.42 -9.17 -3.10
C HIS A 110 4.86 -9.33 -3.63
N GLY A 111 5.04 -9.59 -4.93
CA GLY A 111 6.36 -9.65 -5.55
C GLY A 111 7.15 -8.33 -5.40
N MET A 112 6.50 -7.19 -5.61
CA MET A 112 7.09 -5.86 -5.40
C MET A 112 7.49 -5.64 -3.93
N ALA A 113 6.68 -6.11 -2.97
CA ALA A 113 7.01 -6.05 -1.55
C ALA A 113 8.28 -6.84 -1.21
N VAL A 114 8.43 -8.05 -1.77
CA VAL A 114 9.63 -8.88 -1.58
C VAL A 114 10.86 -8.22 -2.21
N ILE A 115 10.75 -7.67 -3.43
CA ILE A 115 11.85 -6.92 -4.06
C ILE A 115 12.26 -5.73 -3.19
N TYR A 116 11.28 -4.99 -2.68
CA TYR A 116 11.53 -3.85 -1.80
C TYR A 116 12.24 -4.28 -0.50
N LEU A 117 11.80 -5.37 0.14
CA LEU A 117 12.44 -5.93 1.34
C LEU A 117 13.88 -6.37 1.08
N VAL A 118 14.15 -7.06 -0.04
CA VAL A 118 15.52 -7.45 -0.43
C VAL A 118 16.39 -6.22 -0.69
N SER A 119 15.82 -5.20 -1.32
CA SER A 119 16.52 -3.93 -1.60
C SER A 119 16.86 -3.18 -0.30
N LEU A 120 15.92 -3.13 0.66
CA LEU A 120 16.17 -2.56 1.98
C LEU A 120 17.22 -3.35 2.76
N THR A 121 17.17 -4.68 2.70
CA THR A 121 18.20 -5.55 3.29
C THR A 121 19.57 -5.23 2.70
N PHE A 122 19.68 -5.08 1.38
CA PHE A 122 20.92 -4.65 0.74
C PHE A 122 21.41 -3.29 1.25
N LEU A 123 20.52 -2.28 1.31
CA LEU A 123 20.84 -0.94 1.82
C LEU A 123 21.27 -0.96 3.30
N LEU A 124 20.70 -1.86 4.10
CA LEU A 124 21.03 -2.01 5.52
C LEU A 124 22.51 -2.37 5.75
N PHE A 125 23.12 -3.10 4.81
CA PHE A 125 24.55 -3.45 4.87
C PHE A 125 25.47 -2.39 4.25
N GLN A 126 24.93 -1.36 3.60
CA GLN A 126 25.74 -0.28 3.05
C GLN A 126 26.14 0.71 4.13
N LYS A 127 27.33 1.32 4.01
CA LYS A 127 27.65 2.51 4.81
C LYS A 127 26.74 3.65 4.39
N ARG A 128 26.46 4.59 5.31
CA ARG A 128 25.56 5.71 5.07
C ARG A 128 25.89 6.49 3.79
N ASP A 129 27.16 6.80 3.56
CA ASP A 129 27.59 7.59 2.40
C ASP A 129 27.54 6.78 1.11
N ASP A 130 27.91 5.50 1.15
CA ASP A 130 27.77 4.58 0.01
C ASP A 130 26.31 4.40 -0.37
N ALA A 131 25.41 4.27 0.61
CA ALA A 131 23.96 4.18 0.39
C ALA A 131 23.40 5.44 -0.28
N ARG A 132 23.86 6.63 0.14
CA ARG A 132 23.49 7.91 -0.49
C ARG A 132 23.98 8.00 -1.93
N GLN A 133 25.22 7.59 -2.20
CA GLN A 133 25.74 7.56 -3.57
C GLN A 133 25.00 6.51 -4.41
N PHE A 134 24.61 5.38 -3.83
CA PHE A 134 23.81 4.37 -4.50
C PHE A 134 22.46 4.91 -4.99
N MET A 135 21.85 5.85 -4.26
CA MET A 135 20.58 6.47 -4.68
C MET A 135 20.67 7.15 -6.06
N LYS A 136 21.86 7.58 -6.51
CA LYS A 136 22.07 8.14 -7.86
C LYS A 136 21.72 7.18 -8.98
N PHE A 137 21.80 5.86 -8.73
CA PHE A 137 21.41 4.86 -9.71
C PHE A 137 19.89 4.79 -9.91
N LEU A 138 19.11 5.18 -8.90
CA LEU A 138 17.65 5.23 -8.96
C LEU A 138 17.17 6.54 -9.61
N HIS A 139 17.75 7.67 -9.22
CA HIS A 139 17.41 8.97 -9.79
C HIS A 139 18.65 9.89 -9.77
N PRO A 140 18.97 10.59 -10.88
CA PRO A 140 20.22 11.35 -11.01
C PRO A 140 20.36 12.47 -9.97
N ASP A 141 19.25 13.09 -9.55
CA ASP A 141 19.24 14.20 -8.59
C ASP A 141 19.43 13.79 -7.11
N LEU A 142 19.72 12.52 -6.83
CA LEU A 142 19.90 12.01 -5.46
C LEU A 142 21.37 11.96 -5.04
N GLY A 143 21.61 11.70 -3.75
CA GLY A 143 22.97 11.58 -3.20
C GLY A 143 23.71 12.92 -3.08
N VAL A 144 22.96 14.02 -3.06
CA VAL A 144 23.41 15.38 -2.77
C VAL A 144 22.74 15.84 -1.49
N GLU A 145 23.47 16.57 -0.65
CA GLU A 145 22.92 17.12 0.59
C GLU A 145 21.79 18.12 0.28
N LEU A 146 20.68 17.99 1.02
CA LEU A 146 19.51 18.83 0.84
C LEU A 146 19.67 20.12 1.66
N PRO A 147 19.21 21.27 1.15
CA PRO A 147 19.19 22.49 1.93
C PRO A 147 18.28 22.32 3.16
N GLU A 148 18.73 22.80 4.32
CA GLU A 148 17.92 22.81 5.52
C GLU A 148 16.73 23.77 5.34
N ARG A 149 15.52 23.22 5.36
CA ARG A 149 14.28 24.01 5.39
C ARG A 149 13.70 23.93 6.79
N SER A 150 13.67 25.06 7.49
CA SER A 150 13.07 25.18 8.82
C SER A 150 11.66 25.76 8.69
N TYR A 151 10.65 25.01 9.12
CA TYR A 151 9.25 25.43 9.07
C TYR A 151 8.86 26.28 10.30
N GLY A 152 9.44 25.98 11.46
CA GLY A 152 9.13 26.58 12.76
C GLY A 152 10.14 27.63 13.24
N ALA A 153 10.89 28.26 12.33
CA ALA A 153 11.85 29.31 12.70
C ALA A 153 11.17 30.61 13.18
N ASP A 154 10.04 30.99 12.58
CA ASP A 154 9.22 32.14 12.98
C ASP A 154 7.73 31.79 12.88
N CYS A 155 7.10 31.59 14.03
CA CYS A 155 5.69 31.17 14.11
C CYS A 155 4.69 32.33 14.20
N ARG A 156 5.12 33.57 13.98
CA ARG A 156 4.21 34.72 13.92
C ARG A 156 3.33 34.61 12.68
N ILE A 157 2.02 34.63 12.90
CA ILE A 157 1.01 34.66 11.81
C ILE A 157 1.09 35.98 11.05
N TYR A 158 1.32 37.08 11.77
CA TYR A 158 1.44 38.42 11.22
C TYR A 158 2.87 38.96 11.39
N THR A 159 3.53 39.20 10.26
CA THR A 159 4.92 39.69 10.15
C THR A 159 4.93 40.99 9.34
N PRO A 160 4.62 42.13 9.97
CA PRO A 160 4.52 43.41 9.26
C PRO A 160 5.88 43.90 8.74
N GLU A 161 6.98 43.35 9.24
CA GLU A 161 8.34 43.69 8.82
C GLU A 161 8.73 43.06 7.48
N ASN A 162 7.96 42.09 6.98
CA ASN A 162 8.32 41.37 5.76
C ASN A 162 7.94 42.17 4.51
N PRO A 163 8.87 42.40 3.56
CA PRO A 163 8.62 43.23 2.39
C PRO A 163 7.66 42.61 1.36
N THR A 164 7.44 41.28 1.40
CA THR A 164 6.63 40.57 0.38
C THR A 164 5.17 40.40 0.78
N SER A 165 4.91 40.03 2.03
CA SER A 165 3.56 39.84 2.56
C SER A 165 3.59 39.92 4.07
N ARG A 166 2.59 40.59 4.66
CA ARG A 166 2.42 40.67 6.12
C ARG A 166 2.01 39.34 6.74
N PHE A 167 1.66 38.33 5.94
CA PHE A 167 1.30 36.98 6.36
C PHE A 167 2.20 35.94 5.67
N LYS A 168 3.48 36.27 5.46
CA LYS A 168 4.41 35.44 4.67
C LYS A 168 4.47 33.99 5.18
N ASN A 169 4.68 33.81 6.48
CA ASN A 169 4.80 32.49 7.11
C ASN A 169 3.53 31.66 6.89
N LEU A 170 2.35 32.27 7.10
CA LEU A 170 1.07 31.62 6.86
C LEU A 170 0.91 31.22 5.39
N TYR A 171 1.23 32.11 4.46
CA TYR A 171 1.11 31.84 3.02
C TYR A 171 2.05 30.72 2.57
N ASP A 172 3.30 30.73 3.04
CA ASP A 172 4.28 29.70 2.70
C ASP A 172 3.86 28.31 3.18
N THR A 173 3.30 28.22 4.40
CA THR A 173 2.78 26.96 4.95
C THR A 173 1.53 26.49 4.19
N PHE A 174 0.56 27.37 3.93
CA PHE A 174 -0.69 26.99 3.27
C PHE A 174 -0.51 26.51 1.82
N PHE A 175 0.51 27.01 1.12
CA PHE A 175 0.82 26.63 -0.26
C PHE A 175 1.99 25.63 -0.35
N ASP A 176 2.33 24.96 0.75
CA ASP A 176 3.29 23.87 0.76
C ASP A 176 2.67 22.57 0.22
N GLU A 177 3.50 21.71 -0.37
CA GLU A 177 3.11 20.38 -0.82
C GLU A 177 2.54 19.49 0.31
N PHE A 178 2.93 19.74 1.56
CA PHE A 178 2.49 18.96 2.71
C PHE A 178 1.00 19.10 3.00
N VAL A 179 0.37 20.24 2.69
CA VAL A 179 -1.09 20.42 2.82
C VAL A 179 -1.85 19.41 1.97
N LEU A 180 -1.45 19.25 0.70
CA LEU A 180 -2.06 18.26 -0.19
C LEU A 180 -1.72 16.83 0.26
N ALA A 181 -0.49 16.61 0.73
CA ALA A 181 -0.06 15.30 1.24
C ALA A 181 -0.90 14.88 2.46
N HIS A 182 -1.21 15.78 3.38
CA HIS A 182 -2.10 15.54 4.51
C HIS A 182 -3.51 15.19 4.03
N ILE A 183 -4.13 16.03 3.19
CA ILE A 183 -5.51 15.79 2.71
C ILE A 183 -5.62 14.43 1.99
N PHE A 184 -4.76 14.15 1.02
CA PHE A 184 -4.82 12.90 0.25
C PHE A 184 -4.37 11.69 1.07
N GLY A 185 -3.37 11.87 1.94
CA GLY A 185 -2.89 10.83 2.86
C GLY A 185 -4.00 10.36 3.80
N TRP A 186 -4.69 11.30 4.45
CA TRP A 186 -5.79 10.99 5.37
C TRP A 186 -7.04 10.47 4.66
N TRP A 187 -7.33 10.96 3.44
CA TRP A 187 -8.35 10.38 2.59
C TRP A 187 -8.06 8.90 2.27
N GLY A 188 -6.82 8.58 1.87
CA GLY A 188 -6.40 7.21 1.58
C GLY A 188 -6.44 6.29 2.81
N LYS A 189 -5.99 6.79 3.98
CA LYS A 189 -6.07 6.08 5.26
C LYS A 189 -7.50 5.81 5.68
N ALA A 190 -8.40 6.77 5.46
CA ALA A 190 -9.82 6.61 5.79
C ALA A 190 -10.50 5.52 4.96
N ILE A 191 -10.17 5.41 3.67
CA ILE A 191 -10.63 4.31 2.81
C ILE A 191 -10.09 2.96 3.26
N LEU A 192 -8.84 2.94 3.77
CA LEU A 192 -8.15 1.76 4.24
C LEU A 192 -8.70 1.22 5.58
N ILE A 193 -8.80 2.08 6.60
CA ILE A 193 -9.10 1.70 8.00
C ILE A 193 -10.61 1.70 8.28
N ARG A 194 -11.37 2.56 7.57
CA ARG A 194 -12.84 2.65 7.62
C ARG A 194 -13.43 2.87 9.01
N ASN A 195 -12.65 3.47 9.92
CA ASN A 195 -13.06 3.70 11.30
C ASN A 195 -12.65 5.10 11.77
N GLN A 196 -13.65 5.96 11.98
CA GLN A 196 -13.43 7.37 12.30
C GLN A 196 -12.66 7.58 13.63
N PRO A 197 -13.03 6.95 14.76
CA PRO A 197 -12.28 7.12 16.01
C PRO A 197 -10.81 6.70 15.89
N LEU A 198 -10.54 5.56 15.24
CA LEU A 198 -9.19 5.05 15.07
C LEU A 198 -8.33 5.99 14.22
N LEU A 199 -8.91 6.57 13.17
CA LEU A 199 -8.24 7.56 12.31
C LEU A 199 -7.88 8.84 13.08
N TRP A 200 -8.75 9.31 13.98
CA TRP A 200 -8.43 10.45 14.85
C TRP A 200 -7.29 10.14 15.82
N VAL A 201 -7.27 8.93 16.40
CA VAL A 201 -6.16 8.49 17.27
C VAL A 201 -4.86 8.47 16.49
N LEU A 202 -4.86 7.97 15.25
CA LEU A 202 -3.68 8.00 14.39
C LEU A 202 -3.28 9.44 14.03
N SER A 203 -4.24 10.32 13.75
CA SER A 203 -3.97 11.71 13.37
C SER A 203 -3.29 12.48 14.48
N VAL A 204 -3.87 12.47 15.68
CA VAL A 204 -3.25 13.09 16.85
C VAL A 204 -1.94 12.37 17.23
N GLY A 205 -1.89 11.05 17.07
CA GLY A 205 -0.71 10.25 17.36
C GLY A 205 0.49 10.59 16.48
N PHE A 206 0.28 10.88 15.20
CA PHE A 206 1.36 11.24 14.28
C PHE A 206 1.95 12.62 14.62
N GLU A 207 1.11 13.59 14.92
CA GLU A 207 1.50 14.95 15.34
C GLU A 207 2.31 14.94 16.64
N PHE A 208 1.94 14.04 17.55
CA PHE A 208 2.72 13.80 18.76
C PHE A 208 4.11 13.23 18.44
N LEU A 209 4.25 12.37 17.42
CA LEU A 209 5.55 11.88 16.97
C LEU A 209 6.37 12.99 16.33
N GLU A 210 5.77 13.87 15.53
CA GLU A 210 6.46 15.01 14.94
C GLU A 210 6.99 15.94 16.04
N PHE A 211 6.13 16.29 17.00
CA PHE A 211 6.56 17.06 18.18
C PHE A 211 7.69 16.38 18.96
N THR A 212 7.62 15.05 19.12
CA THR A 212 8.64 14.27 19.82
C THR A 212 9.98 14.28 19.07
N PHE A 213 9.95 14.11 17.75
CA PHE A 213 11.14 13.93 16.91
C PHE A 213 11.63 15.20 16.20
N ARG A 214 11.03 16.37 16.44
CA ARG A 214 11.47 17.68 15.89
C ARG A 214 12.93 18.03 16.11
N HIS A 215 13.53 17.50 17.17
CA HIS A 215 14.94 17.71 17.49
C HIS A 215 15.90 16.87 16.62
N MET A 216 15.40 15.78 16.01
CA MET A 216 16.15 14.94 15.08
C MET A 216 15.89 15.32 13.62
N LEU A 217 14.65 15.74 13.31
CA LEU A 217 14.19 16.03 11.97
C LEU A 217 13.75 17.50 11.89
N PRO A 218 14.53 18.38 11.23
CA PRO A 218 14.17 19.79 11.05
C PRO A 218 12.82 20.00 10.37
N ASN A 219 12.41 19.06 9.51
CA ASN A 219 11.10 19.08 8.84
C ASN A 219 9.93 19.02 9.83
N PHE A 220 10.10 18.37 10.99
CA PHE A 220 9.04 18.24 12.01
C PHE A 220 9.01 19.41 12.99
N ASN A 221 9.96 20.34 12.88
CA ASN A 221 9.92 21.55 13.68
C ASN A 221 8.97 22.54 13.03
N GLU A 222 7.68 22.35 13.28
CA GLU A 222 6.58 23.16 12.77
C GLU A 222 5.99 24.06 13.85
N CYS A 223 5.13 24.99 13.44
CA CYS A 223 4.48 25.90 14.35
C CYS A 223 3.29 25.26 15.06
N TRP A 224 2.99 25.68 16.29
CA TRP A 224 1.87 25.10 17.05
C TRP A 224 0.53 25.21 16.31
N TRP A 225 0.32 26.29 15.54
CA TRP A 225 -0.90 26.51 14.77
C TRP A 225 -0.92 25.69 13.48
N ASP A 226 0.25 25.30 12.98
CA ASP A 226 0.39 24.42 11.82
C ASP A 226 -0.11 23.03 12.22
N SER A 227 0.57 22.40 13.18
CA SER A 227 0.25 21.06 13.67
C SER A 227 -1.20 20.95 14.21
N ILE A 228 -1.66 21.91 15.03
CA ILE A 228 -3.00 21.82 15.64
C ILE A 228 -4.10 22.25 14.67
N ILE A 229 -3.98 23.44 14.08
CA ILE A 229 -5.11 24.04 13.33
C ILE A 229 -5.07 23.57 11.88
N LEU A 230 -3.91 23.67 11.21
CA LEU A 230 -3.81 23.33 9.81
C LEU A 230 -3.82 21.81 9.61
N ASP A 231 -2.98 21.07 10.31
CA ASP A 231 -2.88 19.63 10.08
C ASP A 231 -4.03 18.88 10.75
N ILE A 232 -4.11 18.83 12.09
CA ILE A 232 -5.16 18.05 12.80
C ILE A 232 -6.58 18.50 12.41
N LEU A 233 -6.89 19.79 12.59
CA LEU A 233 -8.28 20.28 12.53
C LEU A 233 -8.77 20.58 11.10
N THR A 234 -7.85 20.84 10.15
CA THR A 234 -8.22 21.22 8.78
C THR A 234 -7.91 20.11 7.79
N CYS A 235 -6.63 19.82 7.53
CA CYS A 235 -6.20 18.90 6.48
C CYS A 235 -6.56 17.45 6.80
N ASN A 236 -6.20 17.00 8.00
CA ASN A 236 -6.42 15.64 8.47
C ASN A 236 -7.91 15.39 8.65
N TRP A 237 -8.62 16.29 9.33
CA TRP A 237 -10.07 16.24 9.46
C TRP A 237 -10.79 16.15 8.11
N PHE A 238 -10.45 17.04 7.17
CA PHE A 238 -11.09 17.06 5.85
C PHE A 238 -10.80 15.78 5.06
N GLY A 239 -9.55 15.31 5.07
CA GLY A 239 -9.17 14.05 4.43
C GLY A 239 -9.94 12.86 5.01
N ILE A 240 -10.00 12.75 6.34
CA ILE A 240 -10.76 11.69 7.01
C ILE A 240 -12.26 11.78 6.65
N TRP A 241 -12.85 12.97 6.73
CA TRP A 241 -14.25 13.20 6.39
C TRP A 241 -14.56 12.79 4.94
N ALA A 242 -13.73 13.23 3.99
CA ALA A 242 -13.90 12.94 2.57
C ALA A 242 -13.74 11.44 2.28
N GLY A 243 -12.76 10.78 2.92
CA GLY A 243 -12.54 9.35 2.76
C GLY A 243 -13.69 8.53 3.35
N MET A 244 -14.15 8.86 4.55
CA MET A 244 -15.32 8.21 5.16
C MET A 244 -16.61 8.47 4.38
N ARG A 245 -16.75 9.63 3.73
CA ARG A 245 -17.87 9.91 2.82
C ARG A 245 -17.78 9.05 1.55
N THR A 246 -16.58 8.85 1.02
CA THR A 246 -16.31 7.95 -0.11
C THR A 246 -16.72 6.51 0.23
N VAL A 247 -16.30 6.00 1.39
CA VAL A 247 -16.71 4.67 1.88
C VAL A 247 -18.23 4.54 1.95
N ARG A 248 -18.93 5.49 2.60
CA ARG A 248 -20.40 5.47 2.70
C ARG A 248 -21.11 5.56 1.36
N TYR A 249 -20.55 6.31 0.41
CA TYR A 249 -21.13 6.43 -0.93
C TYR A 249 -21.14 5.09 -1.67
N PHE A 250 -20.09 4.28 -1.50
CA PHE A 250 -19.97 2.97 -2.13
C PHE A 250 -20.59 1.82 -1.34
N ASP A 251 -20.67 1.91 0.00
CA ASP A 251 -21.36 0.97 0.89
C ASP A 251 -22.86 0.87 0.57
N GLY A 252 -23.52 2.00 0.31
CA GLY A 252 -24.94 2.05 -0.01
C GLY A 252 -25.32 1.64 -1.44
N LYS A 253 -24.38 1.15 -2.26
CA LYS A 253 -24.64 0.74 -3.65
C LYS A 253 -24.75 -0.78 -3.74
N THR A 254 -25.96 -1.26 -4.04
CA THR A 254 -26.15 -2.62 -4.55
C THR A 254 -25.58 -2.68 -5.96
N TYR A 255 -24.47 -3.40 -6.13
CA TYR A 255 -23.90 -3.62 -7.45
C TYR A 255 -24.62 -4.81 -8.10
N GLU A 256 -25.47 -4.55 -9.09
CA GLU A 256 -25.85 -5.61 -10.05
C GLU A 256 -24.62 -5.92 -10.91
N TRP A 257 -23.96 -7.03 -10.59
CA TRP A 257 -22.71 -7.44 -11.20
C TRP A 257 -22.92 -8.05 -12.60
N ILE A 258 -23.52 -7.30 -13.50
CA ILE A 258 -23.59 -7.67 -14.90
C ILE A 258 -22.17 -7.59 -15.50
N GLY A 259 -21.75 -8.62 -16.26
CA GLY A 259 -20.45 -8.65 -16.94
C GLY A 259 -20.22 -7.44 -17.85
N ILE A 260 -18.95 -7.06 -18.07
CA ILE A 260 -18.52 -6.02 -19.04
C ILE A 260 -19.10 -6.31 -20.44
N SER A 261 -19.13 -7.58 -20.84
CA SER A 261 -19.68 -8.02 -22.13
C SER A 261 -21.17 -7.69 -22.31
N ARG A 262 -21.93 -7.68 -21.21
CA ARG A 262 -23.37 -7.42 -21.18
C ARG A 262 -23.72 -5.94 -20.96
N GLN A 263 -22.73 -5.04 -20.90
CA GLN A 263 -22.97 -3.60 -20.78
C GLN A 263 -23.37 -2.99 -22.15
N PRO A 264 -24.51 -2.30 -22.24
CA PRO A 264 -25.05 -1.81 -23.51
C PRO A 264 -24.23 -0.66 -24.11
N ASN A 265 -23.60 0.17 -23.27
CA ASN A 265 -22.90 1.39 -23.69
C ASN A 265 -21.39 1.32 -23.40
N ILE A 266 -20.58 2.00 -24.23
CA ILE A 266 -19.13 2.16 -24.01
C ILE A 266 -18.84 2.83 -22.66
N MET A 267 -19.61 3.87 -22.31
CA MET A 267 -19.52 4.51 -20.99
C MET A 267 -19.85 3.54 -19.84
N GLY A 268 -20.77 2.60 -20.07
CA GLY A 268 -21.09 1.52 -19.13
C GLY A 268 -19.93 0.52 -18.98
N LYS A 269 -19.27 0.16 -20.09
CA LYS A 269 -18.05 -0.67 -20.07
C LYS A 269 -16.92 0.00 -19.31
N VAL A 270 -16.62 1.27 -19.59
CA VAL A 270 -15.59 2.04 -18.87
C VAL A 270 -15.91 2.13 -17.38
N LYS A 271 -17.14 2.51 -17.02
CA LYS A 271 -17.59 2.56 -15.61
C LYS A 271 -17.46 1.20 -14.94
N ARG A 272 -17.76 0.10 -15.66
CA ARG A 272 -17.66 -1.26 -15.14
C ARG A 272 -16.21 -1.70 -14.94
N THR A 273 -15.32 -1.35 -15.86
CA THR A 273 -13.87 -1.57 -15.75
C THR A 273 -13.29 -0.80 -14.57
N LEU A 274 -13.65 0.48 -14.39
CA LEU A 274 -13.22 1.27 -13.22
C LEU A 274 -13.76 0.67 -11.91
N GLY A 275 -15.00 0.17 -11.90
CA GLY A 275 -15.57 -0.54 -10.75
C GLY A 275 -14.96 -1.92 -10.46
N GLN A 276 -14.06 -2.44 -11.30
CA GLN A 276 -13.24 -3.60 -10.91
C GLN A 276 -12.17 -3.19 -9.91
N PHE A 277 -11.64 -1.97 -10.00
CA PHE A 277 -10.61 -1.45 -9.09
C PHE A 277 -11.14 -1.10 -7.69
N THR A 278 -12.45 -1.16 -7.48
CA THR A 278 -13.04 -1.06 -6.14
C THR A 278 -13.17 -2.44 -5.48
N PRO A 279 -13.04 -2.52 -4.14
CA PRO A 279 -13.33 -3.73 -3.37
C PRO A 279 -14.68 -4.35 -3.75
N ALA A 280 -14.77 -5.69 -3.62
CA ALA A 280 -16.02 -6.40 -3.88
C ALA A 280 -17.14 -5.99 -2.92
N GLN A 281 -16.77 -5.71 -1.67
CA GLN A 281 -17.66 -5.22 -0.61
C GLN A 281 -17.00 -4.07 0.15
N TRP A 282 -17.80 -3.04 0.43
CA TRP A 282 -17.41 -1.82 1.13
C TRP A 282 -17.80 -1.84 2.62
N ASP A 283 -17.82 -3.03 3.21
CA ASP A 283 -18.20 -3.21 4.61
C ASP A 283 -17.28 -2.41 5.54
N LYS A 284 -17.87 -1.98 6.66
CA LYS A 284 -17.15 -1.29 7.74
C LYS A 284 -16.33 -2.32 8.51
N ASP A 285 -15.07 -1.99 8.73
CA ASP A 285 -14.18 -2.84 9.52
C ASP A 285 -14.50 -2.66 11.01
N GLU A 286 -14.82 -3.76 11.69
CA GLU A 286 -15.25 -3.76 13.09
C GLU A 286 -14.06 -3.96 14.04
N TRP A 287 -13.43 -2.87 14.48
CA TRP A 287 -12.25 -2.91 15.34
C TRP A 287 -12.57 -3.18 16.82
N HIS A 288 -13.60 -2.53 17.35
CA HIS A 288 -14.10 -2.66 18.73
C HIS A 288 -13.00 -2.79 19.82
N PRO A 289 -12.15 -1.77 20.00
CA PRO A 289 -10.98 -1.84 20.88
C PRO A 289 -11.32 -2.04 22.36
N LEU A 290 -12.52 -1.68 22.80
CA LEU A 290 -12.95 -1.72 24.20
C LEU A 290 -13.66 -3.02 24.62
N LEU A 291 -13.79 -4.01 23.72
CA LEU A 291 -14.45 -5.29 24.06
C LEU A 291 -13.65 -6.14 25.05
N GLY A 292 -12.35 -5.88 25.23
CA GLY A 292 -11.52 -6.58 26.20
C GLY A 292 -10.05 -6.16 26.12
N PRO A 293 -9.25 -6.46 27.16
CA PRO A 293 -7.86 -6.01 27.24
C PRO A 293 -6.98 -6.55 26.11
N TRP A 294 -7.21 -7.80 25.67
CA TRP A 294 -6.46 -8.38 24.56
C TRP A 294 -6.78 -7.71 23.23
N ARG A 295 -8.07 -7.42 22.97
CA ARG A 295 -8.49 -6.73 21.76
C ARG A 295 -7.98 -5.28 21.73
N PHE A 296 -7.95 -4.62 22.88
CA PHE A 296 -7.31 -3.32 23.03
C PHE A 296 -5.83 -3.37 22.65
N LEU A 297 -5.07 -4.34 23.17
CA LEU A 297 -3.64 -4.48 22.87
C LEU A 297 -3.39 -4.78 21.39
N GLN A 298 -4.22 -5.61 20.77
CA GLN A 298 -4.15 -5.89 19.34
C GLN A 298 -4.37 -4.63 18.49
N VAL A 299 -5.46 -3.88 18.74
CA VAL A 299 -5.73 -2.62 18.03
C VAL A 299 -4.65 -1.57 18.31
N LEU A 300 -4.13 -1.50 19.54
CA LEU A 300 -3.01 -0.61 19.89
C LEU A 300 -1.74 -0.97 19.12
N THR A 301 -1.44 -2.27 18.99
CA THR A 301 -0.29 -2.75 18.20
C THR A 301 -0.42 -2.31 16.75
N LEU A 302 -1.62 -2.40 16.18
CA LEU A 302 -1.89 -1.89 14.84
C LEU A 302 -1.59 -0.40 14.72
N CYS A 303 -2.02 0.42 15.69
CA CYS A 303 -1.71 1.85 15.70
C CYS A 303 -0.20 2.10 15.73
N ILE A 304 0.54 1.39 16.59
CA ILE A 304 1.99 1.54 16.72
C ILE A 304 2.69 1.17 15.41
N VAL A 305 2.31 0.07 14.77
CA VAL A 305 2.86 -0.34 13.47
C VAL A 305 2.58 0.71 12.41
N PHE A 306 1.35 1.23 12.34
CA PHE A 306 0.98 2.26 11.38
C PHE A 306 1.83 3.52 11.54
N LEU A 307 1.90 4.04 12.76
CA LEU A 307 2.70 5.22 13.09
C LEU A 307 4.20 4.99 12.84
N THR A 308 4.71 3.78 13.08
CA THR A 308 6.11 3.43 12.81
C THR A 308 6.41 3.44 11.32
N VAL A 309 5.53 2.89 10.48
CA VAL A 309 5.69 2.89 9.02
C VAL A 309 5.66 4.32 8.47
N GLU A 310 4.77 5.17 9.00
CA GLU A 310 4.72 6.59 8.65
C GLU A 310 6.01 7.29 9.03
N LEU A 311 6.44 7.17 10.29
CA LEU A 311 7.68 7.76 10.79
C LEU A 311 8.90 7.29 9.99
N ASN A 312 8.96 6.00 9.64
CA ASN A 312 10.02 5.43 8.80
C ASN A 312 10.14 6.15 7.45
N THR A 313 9.04 6.63 6.88
CA THR A 313 9.07 7.41 5.63
C THR A 313 9.89 8.70 5.78
N PHE A 314 9.75 9.39 6.92
CA PHE A 314 10.45 10.64 7.19
C PHE A 314 11.91 10.41 7.58
N PHE A 315 12.20 9.36 8.33
CA PHE A 315 13.59 9.02 8.66
C PHE A 315 14.36 8.50 7.45
N LEU A 316 13.76 7.64 6.63
CA LEU A 316 14.45 7.08 5.48
C LEU A 316 14.79 8.16 4.45
N LYS A 317 13.85 9.08 4.17
CA LYS A 317 14.13 10.22 3.28
C LYS A 317 15.26 11.11 3.82
N PHE A 318 15.29 11.33 5.14
CA PHE A 318 16.33 12.14 5.80
C PHE A 318 17.70 11.46 5.74
N CYS A 319 17.80 10.18 6.09
CA CYS A 319 19.06 9.44 6.09
C CYS A 319 19.68 9.35 4.68
N LEU A 320 18.84 9.14 3.66
CA LEU A 320 19.26 8.93 2.27
C LEU A 320 19.27 10.21 1.41
N TRP A 321 19.01 11.38 1.98
CA TRP A 321 18.93 12.66 1.25
C TRP A 321 17.97 12.64 0.06
N ILE A 322 16.74 12.16 0.30
CA ILE A 322 15.69 12.12 -0.72
C ILE A 322 14.78 13.35 -0.54
N PRO A 323 14.70 14.27 -1.53
CA PRO A 323 13.85 15.44 -1.42
C PRO A 323 12.37 15.06 -1.40
N PRO A 324 11.50 15.80 -0.68
CA PRO A 324 10.06 15.49 -0.57
C PRO A 324 9.34 15.34 -1.92
N ARG A 325 9.74 16.15 -2.91
CA ARG A 325 9.16 16.17 -4.26
C ARG A 325 9.66 15.06 -5.18
N ASN A 326 10.61 14.24 -4.72
CA ASN A 326 11.18 13.20 -5.56
C ASN A 326 10.17 12.06 -5.81
N PRO A 327 10.03 11.58 -7.05
CA PRO A 327 9.08 10.51 -7.38
C PRO A 327 9.34 9.20 -6.63
N VAL A 328 10.57 8.93 -6.18
CA VAL A 328 10.90 7.73 -5.37
C VAL A 328 10.05 7.66 -4.10
N ILE A 329 9.79 8.80 -3.45
CA ILE A 329 8.94 8.84 -2.25
C ILE A 329 7.50 8.51 -2.63
N ILE A 330 7.00 9.10 -3.72
CA ILE A 330 5.64 8.85 -4.22
C ILE A 330 5.45 7.37 -4.57
N TYR A 331 6.39 6.76 -5.29
CA TYR A 331 6.34 5.33 -5.63
C TYR A 331 6.36 4.45 -4.37
N ARG A 332 7.19 4.80 -3.39
CA ARG A 332 7.23 4.08 -2.11
C ARG A 332 5.91 4.20 -1.36
N LEU A 333 5.30 5.38 -1.29
CA LEU A 333 4.00 5.59 -0.64
C LEU A 333 2.89 4.80 -1.32
N ILE A 334 2.85 4.79 -2.66
CA ILE A 334 1.89 3.99 -3.43
C ILE A 334 2.08 2.51 -3.16
N LEU A 335 3.32 2.01 -3.15
CA LEU A 335 3.62 0.61 -2.86
C LEU A 335 3.16 0.22 -1.45
N TRP A 336 3.50 1.01 -0.43
CA TRP A 336 3.07 0.76 0.95
C TRP A 336 1.56 0.83 1.11
N TRP A 337 0.89 1.75 0.41
CA TRP A 337 -0.56 1.80 0.38
C TRP A 337 -1.17 0.54 -0.23
N LEU A 338 -0.65 0.08 -1.39
CA LEU A 338 -1.11 -1.16 -2.04
C LEU A 338 -0.86 -2.40 -1.17
N ILE A 339 0.25 -2.46 -0.43
CA ILE A 339 0.53 -3.54 0.52
C ILE A 339 -0.44 -3.47 1.72
N ALA A 340 -0.75 -2.27 2.20
CA ALA A 340 -1.59 -2.10 3.38
C ALA A 340 -3.04 -2.54 3.14
N ILE A 341 -3.59 -2.41 1.93
CA ILE A 341 -4.99 -2.79 1.63
C ILE A 341 -5.29 -4.24 2.01
N PRO A 342 -4.61 -5.28 1.47
CA PRO A 342 -4.85 -6.66 1.88
C PRO A 342 -4.48 -6.88 3.35
N THR A 343 -3.36 -6.31 3.81
CA THR A 343 -2.87 -6.53 5.19
C THR A 343 -3.87 -6.07 6.25
N ILE A 344 -4.45 -4.88 6.12
CA ILE A 344 -5.42 -4.35 7.09
C ILE A 344 -6.68 -5.18 7.10
N ARG A 345 -7.15 -5.63 5.93
CA ARG A 345 -8.34 -6.48 5.84
C ARG A 345 -8.09 -7.86 6.43
N GLU A 346 -6.94 -8.47 6.15
CA GLU A 346 -6.56 -9.76 6.74
C GLU A 346 -6.43 -9.66 8.26
N TYR A 347 -5.82 -8.58 8.74
CA TYR A 347 -5.69 -8.31 10.16
C TYR A 347 -7.05 -8.10 10.83
N ASN A 348 -7.95 -7.35 10.21
CA ASN A 348 -9.30 -7.16 10.73
C ASN A 348 -10.09 -8.48 10.80
N SER A 349 -10.05 -9.29 9.74
CA SER A 349 -10.67 -10.63 9.74
C SER A 349 -10.06 -11.53 10.81
N TYR A 350 -8.74 -11.52 11.00
CA TYR A 350 -8.07 -12.26 12.06
C TYR A 350 -8.54 -11.85 13.48
N LEU A 351 -8.86 -10.57 13.70
CA LEU A 351 -9.41 -10.10 14.98
C LEU A 351 -10.87 -10.54 15.21
N GLN A 352 -11.60 -10.86 14.15
CA GLN A 352 -13.01 -11.29 14.22
C GLN A 352 -13.14 -12.81 14.34
N ASP A 353 -12.32 -13.57 13.61
CA ASP A 353 -12.37 -15.03 13.61
C ASP A 353 -11.60 -15.64 14.78
N ARG A 354 -12.34 -16.22 15.74
CA ARG A 354 -11.78 -16.94 16.91
C ARG A 354 -11.15 -18.30 16.57
N TYR A 355 -11.13 -18.70 15.30
CA TYR A 355 -10.62 -19.99 14.83
C TYR A 355 -9.63 -19.80 13.67
N SER A 356 -8.33 -19.91 14.00
CA SER A 356 -7.24 -20.36 13.14
C SER A 356 -7.24 -19.90 11.67
N LEU A 357 -7.13 -18.60 11.41
CA LEU A 357 -6.42 -18.14 10.22
C LEU A 357 -4.94 -18.04 10.58
N SER A 358 -4.09 -18.84 9.93
CA SER A 358 -2.67 -18.52 9.85
C SER A 358 -2.54 -17.18 9.15
N LEU A 359 -1.95 -16.18 9.82
CA LEU A 359 -1.59 -14.91 9.18
C LEU A 359 -0.90 -15.22 7.84
N SER A 360 -1.45 -14.70 6.74
CA SER A 360 -0.80 -14.88 5.44
C SER A 360 0.54 -14.13 5.43
N LEU A 361 1.45 -14.52 4.54
CA LEU A 361 2.76 -13.90 4.36
C LEU A 361 2.68 -12.36 4.20
N SER A 362 1.54 -11.82 3.75
CA SER A 362 1.30 -10.38 3.59
C SER A 362 1.39 -9.62 4.92
N VAL A 363 0.87 -10.19 6.00
CA VAL A 363 0.97 -9.58 7.35
C VAL A 363 2.37 -9.76 7.92
N SER A 364 3.02 -10.90 7.66
CA SER A 364 4.43 -11.12 8.05
C SER A 364 5.40 -10.17 7.35
N THR A 365 5.07 -9.71 6.13
CA THR A 365 5.89 -8.76 5.35
C THR A 365 5.74 -7.30 5.83
N VAL A 366 4.67 -6.97 6.57
CA VAL A 366 4.49 -5.64 7.18
C VAL A 366 5.10 -5.58 8.59
N CYS A 367 5.26 -6.73 9.25
CA CYS A 367 5.92 -6.84 10.56
C CYS A 367 7.45 -7.06 10.48
N LEU A 368 8.00 -7.30 9.29
CA LEU A 368 9.45 -7.38 8.99
C LEU A 368 9.88 -6.12 8.24
#